data_AF-A0A542FZL6-F1
#
_entry.id   AF-A0A542FZL6-F1
#
_cell.length_a   1.000
_cell.length_b   1.000
_cell.length_c   1.000
_cell.angle_alpha   90.00
_cell.angle_beta   90.00
_cell.angle_gamma   90.00
#
_symmetry.space_group_name_H-M   'P 1'
#
loop_
_entity.id
_entity.type
_entity.pdbx_description
1 polymer ?
#
loop_
_entity_poly.entity_id
_entity_poly.type
_entity_poly.pdbx_seq_one_letter_code
_entity_poly.pdbx_strand_id
1 'polypeptide(L)'
;MPFIRTLARPMLASSFVLAGLDKLRNADDTAQQLSPLLRKAAAALPFQANEKTLARVIGGTQVGAGVLFGLGKFSRLSAGLLTVISLLNTFVEWRSADISSKEGREGRRNQLLKNLSLSGGALLASVDTAGKPGLAWRAGHLAADARRNASHLAADARKTTSKKLNKADKAVRRAVEHATGA
;
A
#
# COMPACT_ATOMS: atom_id res chain seq x y z
N MET A 1 -11.62 11.80 -14.11
CA MET A 1 -11.97 13.13 -13.59
C MET A 1 -11.12 13.50 -12.37
N PRO A 2 -10.08 14.34 -12.53
CA PRO A 2 -9.26 14.82 -11.41
C PRO A 2 -10.06 15.71 -10.44
N PHE A 3 -11.09 16.42 -10.90
CA PHE A 3 -11.90 17.35 -10.11
C PHE A 3 -12.68 16.71 -8.94
N ILE A 4 -13.24 15.52 -9.14
CA ILE A 4 -13.98 14.82 -8.07
C ILE A 4 -13.02 14.49 -6.91
N ARG A 5 -11.78 14.10 -7.23
CA ARG A 5 -10.79 13.69 -6.23
C ARG A 5 -10.24 14.87 -5.44
N THR A 6 -10.11 16.04 -6.08
CA THR A 6 -9.65 17.26 -5.41
C THR A 6 -10.61 17.74 -4.34
N LEU A 7 -11.90 17.40 -4.44
CA LEU A 7 -12.90 17.69 -3.41
C LEU A 7 -13.13 16.51 -2.46
N ALA A 8 -13.28 15.30 -3.00
CA ALA A 8 -13.61 14.11 -2.21
C ALA A 8 -12.52 13.76 -1.19
N ARG A 9 -11.23 13.92 -1.53
CA ARG A 9 -10.14 13.57 -0.60
C ARG A 9 -10.09 14.49 0.62
N PRO A 10 -10.12 15.84 0.49
CA PRO A 10 -10.25 16.71 1.65
C PRO A 10 -11.51 16.44 2.49
N MET A 11 -12.66 16.21 1.83
CA MET A 11 -13.91 15.91 2.53
C MET A 11 -13.79 14.64 3.38
N LEU A 12 -13.28 13.56 2.79
CA LEU A 12 -13.08 12.30 3.52
C LEU A 12 -11.96 12.41 4.57
N ALA A 13 -10.86 13.10 4.26
CA ALA A 13 -9.75 13.36 5.17
C ALA A 13 -10.17 14.11 6.43
N SER A 14 -11.11 15.05 6.32
CA SER A 14 -11.55 15.90 7.42
C SER A 14 -11.96 15.09 8.66
N SER A 15 -12.71 14.00 8.47
CA SER A 15 -13.17 13.15 9.57
C SER A 15 -11.99 12.46 10.26
N PHE A 16 -11.00 12.00 9.51
CA PHE A 16 -9.80 11.36 10.07
C PHE A 16 -8.89 12.35 10.81
N VAL A 17 -8.74 13.56 10.28
CA VAL A 17 -7.95 14.64 10.90
C VAL A 17 -8.57 15.06 12.22
N LEU A 18 -9.89 15.29 12.24
CA LEU A 18 -10.61 15.67 13.46
C LEU A 18 -10.52 14.57 14.51
N ALA A 19 -10.75 13.31 14.13
CA ALA A 19 -10.60 12.17 15.05
C ALA A 19 -9.15 12.00 15.55
N GLY A 20 -8.15 12.32 14.73
CA GLY A 20 -6.74 12.28 15.14
C GLY A 20 -6.38 13.42 16.10
N LEU A 21 -6.91 14.62 15.86
CA LEU A 21 -6.70 15.78 16.72
C LEU A 21 -7.35 15.58 18.09
N ASP A 22 -8.54 14.99 18.12
CA ASP A 22 -9.23 14.65 19.36
C ASP A 22 -8.39 13.69 20.22
N LYS A 23 -7.80 12.66 19.60
CA LYS A 23 -6.86 11.75 20.30
C LYS A 23 -5.59 12.42 20.80
N LEU A 24 -5.09 13.42 20.08
CA LEU A 24 -3.93 14.19 20.53
C LEU A 24 -4.27 15.05 21.75
N ARG A 25 -5.47 15.63 21.78
CA ARG A 25 -5.98 16.41 22.92
C ARG A 25 -6.26 15.52 24.13
N ASN A 26 -6.91 14.38 23.90
CA ASN A 26 -7.31 13.40 24.92
C ASN A 26 -6.34 12.20 24.94
N ALA A 27 -5.03 12.48 24.93
CA ALA A 27 -4.01 11.44 24.79
C ALA A 27 -3.98 10.46 25.97
N ASP A 28 -4.36 10.91 27.16
CA ASP A 28 -4.44 10.07 28.37
C ASP A 28 -5.56 9.04 28.25
N ASP A 29 -6.77 9.48 27.89
CA ASP A 29 -7.92 8.58 27.66
C ASP A 29 -7.66 7.64 26.49
N THR A 30 -7.06 8.16 25.41
CA THR A 30 -6.67 7.37 24.24
C THR A 30 -5.67 6.28 24.62
N ALA A 31 -4.70 6.58 25.49
CA ALA A 31 -3.73 5.61 25.96
C ALA A 31 -4.38 4.47 26.76
N GLN A 32 -5.34 4.80 27.63
CA GLN A 32 -6.07 3.79 28.40
C GLN A 32 -6.94 2.90 27.50
N GLN A 33 -7.72 3.50 26.60
CA GLN A 33 -8.60 2.77 25.68
C GLN A 33 -7.83 1.86 24.73
N LEU A 34 -6.68 2.32 24.23
CA LEU A 34 -5.86 1.58 23.28
C LEU A 34 -4.76 0.75 23.97
N SER A 35 -4.71 0.69 25.31
CA SER A 35 -3.63 0.00 26.04
C SER A 35 -3.32 -1.41 25.54
N PRO A 36 -4.28 -2.30 25.19
CA PRO A 36 -3.93 -3.64 24.66
C PRO A 36 -3.24 -3.59 23.29
N LEU A 37 -3.59 -2.61 22.45
CA LEU A 37 -2.95 -2.41 21.13
C LEU A 37 -1.59 -1.73 21.29
N LEU A 38 -1.50 -0.74 22.17
CA LEU A 38 -0.28 0.00 22.49
C LEU A 38 0.78 -0.91 23.11
N ARG A 39 0.39 -1.83 24.00
CA ARG A 39 1.30 -2.82 24.59
C ARG A 39 1.86 -3.77 23.55
N LYS A 40 1.04 -4.25 22.61
CA LYS A 40 1.51 -5.08 21.49
C LYS A 40 2.48 -4.33 20.58
N ALA A 41 2.18 -3.06 20.29
CA ALA A 41 3.07 -2.20 19.51
C ALA A 41 4.37 -1.90 20.26
N ALA A 42 4.32 -1.63 21.56
CA ALA A 42 5.48 -1.40 22.40
C ALA A 42 6.38 -2.65 22.51
N ALA A 43 5.79 -3.84 22.60
CA ALA A 43 6.53 -5.11 22.62
C ALA A 43 7.28 -5.40 21.30
N ALA A 44 6.84 -4.80 20.18
CA ALA A 44 7.51 -4.92 18.90
C ALA A 44 8.65 -3.89 18.71
N LEU A 45 8.77 -2.90 19.61
CA LEU A 45 9.81 -1.88 19.55
C LEU A 45 11.06 -2.32 20.33
N PRO A 46 12.26 -2.02 19.83
CA PRO A 46 13.51 -2.35 20.52
C PRO A 46 13.80 -1.43 21.73
N PHE A 47 12.87 -0.54 22.11
CA PHE A 47 13.02 0.43 23.20
C PHE A 47 11.72 0.56 24.01
N GLN A 48 11.85 0.93 25.29
CA GLN A 48 10.70 1.15 26.18
C GLN A 48 9.96 2.43 25.77
N ALA A 49 8.78 2.27 25.19
CA ALA A 49 7.88 3.37 24.84
C ALA A 49 6.75 3.49 25.88
N ASN A 50 6.59 4.69 26.45
CA ASN A 50 5.47 4.99 27.35
C ASN A 50 4.15 5.04 26.56
N GLU A 51 3.08 4.42 27.08
CA GLU A 51 1.75 4.34 26.45
C GLU A 51 1.23 5.73 26.02
N LYS A 52 1.42 6.78 26.83
CA LYS A 52 1.03 8.16 26.48
C LYS A 52 1.79 8.71 25.28
N THR A 53 3.08 8.42 25.19
CA THR A 53 3.91 8.85 24.05
C THR A 53 3.49 8.13 22.79
N LEU A 54 3.21 6.83 22.90
CA LEU A 54 2.75 6.02 21.77
C LEU A 54 1.36 6.44 21.29
N ALA A 55 0.44 6.76 22.21
CA ALA A 55 -0.87 7.32 21.88
C ALA A 55 -0.75 8.64 21.10
N ARG A 56 0.15 9.55 21.51
CA ARG A 56 0.44 10.79 20.78
C ARG A 56 1.03 10.54 19.41
N VAL A 57 1.95 9.58 19.28
CA VAL A 57 2.54 9.20 17.99
C VAL A 57 1.47 8.67 17.04
N ILE A 58 0.54 7.82 17.52
CA ILE A 58 -0.57 7.32 16.70
C ILE A 58 -1.51 8.46 16.30
N GLY A 59 -1.89 9.34 17.23
CA GLY A 59 -2.71 10.50 16.94
C GLY A 59 -2.07 11.43 15.90
N GLY A 60 -0.78 11.74 16.08
CA GLY A 60 0.00 12.56 15.14
C GLY A 60 0.15 11.90 13.77
N THR A 61 0.36 10.58 13.74
CA THR A 61 0.40 9.80 12.50
C THR A 61 -0.94 9.83 11.78
N GLN A 62 -2.05 9.70 12.50
CA GLN A 62 -3.39 9.78 11.93
C GLN A 62 -3.67 11.18 11.33
N VAL A 63 -3.30 12.25 12.05
CA VAL A 63 -3.43 13.62 11.55
C VAL A 63 -2.55 13.83 10.30
N GLY A 64 -1.27 13.46 10.37
CA GLY A 64 -0.34 13.59 9.25
C GLY A 64 -0.79 12.81 8.02
N ALA A 65 -1.27 11.57 8.22
CA ALA A 65 -1.83 10.76 7.15
C ALA A 65 -3.11 11.39 6.57
N GLY A 66 -3.99 11.94 7.42
CA GLY A 66 -5.18 12.69 7.00
C GLY A 66 -4.85 13.88 6.13
N VAL A 67 -3.89 14.72 6.55
CA VAL A 67 -3.45 15.89 5.79
C VAL A 67 -2.82 15.49 4.45
N LEU A 68 -1.89 14.54 4.46
CA LEU A 68 -1.26 14.03 3.23
C LEU A 68 -2.30 13.44 2.26
N PHE A 69 -3.25 12.68 2.79
CA PHE A 69 -4.36 12.13 2.02
C PHE A 69 -5.22 13.23 1.38
N GLY A 70 -5.62 14.25 2.16
CA GLY A 70 -6.40 15.38 1.68
C GLY A 70 -5.67 16.19 0.59
N LEU A 71 -4.37 16.42 0.77
CA LEU A 71 -3.52 17.08 -0.23
C LEU A 71 -3.20 16.21 -1.46
N GLY A 72 -3.58 14.93 -1.42
CA GLY A 72 -3.31 13.96 -2.49
C GLY A 72 -1.85 13.48 -2.57
N LYS A 73 -1.01 13.81 -1.59
CA LYS A 73 0.39 13.39 -1.51
C LYS A 73 0.49 12.06 -0.77
N PHE A 74 1.16 11.06 -1.38
CA PHE A 74 1.17 9.68 -0.89
C PHE A 74 -0.23 9.11 -0.60
N SER A 75 -1.25 9.62 -1.31
CA SER A 75 -2.67 9.40 -1.01
C SER A 75 -3.06 7.93 -0.79
N ARG A 76 -2.47 7.00 -1.54
CA ARG A 76 -2.77 5.57 -1.42
C ARG A 76 -2.25 4.95 -0.13
N LEU A 77 -1.01 5.28 0.22
CA LEU A 77 -0.38 4.85 1.46
C LEU A 77 -1.11 5.47 2.66
N SER A 78 -1.34 6.78 2.60
CA SER A 78 -2.06 7.50 3.64
C SER A 78 -3.48 6.94 3.84
N ALA A 79 -4.22 6.68 2.75
CA ALA A 79 -5.55 6.10 2.83
C ALA A 79 -5.53 4.68 3.43
N GLY A 80 -4.60 3.82 3.00
CA GLY A 80 -4.45 2.48 3.58
C GLY A 80 -4.10 2.52 5.07
N LEU A 81 -3.19 3.42 5.45
CA LEU A 81 -2.83 3.64 6.85
C LEU A 81 -4.01 4.15 7.69
N LEU A 82 -4.76 5.13 7.17
CA LEU A 82 -5.98 5.63 7.80
C LEU A 82 -7.04 4.55 7.96
N THR A 83 -7.23 3.68 6.96
CA THR A 83 -8.14 2.52 7.06
C THR A 83 -7.72 1.59 8.19
N VAL A 84 -6.45 1.20 8.26
CA VAL A 84 -5.95 0.30 9.32
C VAL A 84 -6.16 0.93 10.69
N ILE A 85 -5.74 2.19 10.87
CA ILE A 85 -5.92 2.91 12.14
C ILE A 85 -7.41 2.98 12.48
N SER A 86 -8.25 3.40 11.54
CA SER A 86 -9.70 3.56 11.73
C SER A 86 -10.38 2.26 12.16
N LEU A 87 -10.07 1.14 11.52
CA LEU A 87 -10.64 -0.16 11.85
C LEU A 87 -10.22 -0.63 13.26
N LEU A 88 -8.97 -0.41 13.64
CA LEU A 88 -8.50 -0.73 15.00
C LEU A 88 -9.25 0.07 16.06
N ASN A 89 -9.44 1.38 15.84
CA ASN A 89 -10.22 2.19 16.79
C ASN A 89 -11.68 1.78 16.82
N THR A 90 -12.26 1.50 15.64
CA THR A 90 -13.65 1.06 15.53
C THR A 90 -13.88 -0.23 16.31
N PHE A 91 -12.92 -1.15 16.26
CA PHE A 91 -12.98 -2.39 17.02
C PHE A 91 -12.93 -2.13 18.53
N VAL A 92 -12.02 -1.26 19.00
CA VAL A 92 -11.92 -0.89 20.41
C VAL A 92 -13.19 -0.20 20.89
N GLU A 93 -13.66 0.81 20.17
CA GLU A 93 -14.88 1.56 20.47
C GLU A 93 -16.10 0.66 20.48
N TRP A 94 -16.22 -0.23 19.49
CA TRP A 94 -17.29 -1.22 19.47
C TRP A 94 -17.22 -2.15 20.68
N ARG A 95 -16.03 -2.54 21.14
CA ARG A 95 -15.88 -3.45 22.28
C ARG A 95 -16.14 -2.78 23.63
N SER A 96 -15.88 -1.48 23.74
CA SER A 96 -16.04 -0.68 24.96
C SER A 96 -17.39 0.06 25.07
N ALA A 97 -18.17 0.11 24.00
CA ALA A 97 -19.45 0.81 23.99
C ALA A 97 -20.48 0.22 24.97
N ASP A 98 -21.15 1.10 25.71
CA ASP A 98 -22.23 0.73 26.62
C ASP A 98 -23.47 0.26 25.84
N ILE A 99 -24.05 -0.86 26.28
CA ILE A 99 -25.20 -1.53 25.67
C ILE A 99 -26.31 -1.82 26.69
N SER A 100 -26.25 -1.17 27.86
CA SER A 100 -27.18 -1.37 28.96
C SER A 100 -28.60 -0.90 28.61
N SER A 101 -28.72 0.18 27.83
CA SER A 101 -30.01 0.69 27.32
C SER A 101 -30.24 0.34 25.85
N LYS A 102 -31.49 0.46 25.39
CA LYS A 102 -31.84 0.30 23.98
C LYS A 102 -31.15 1.39 23.13
N GLU A 103 -31.13 2.61 23.63
CA GLU A 103 -30.47 3.77 23.04
C GLU A 103 -28.96 3.54 22.89
N GLY A 104 -28.30 2.96 23.91
CA GLY A 104 -26.87 2.62 23.86
C GLY A 104 -26.55 1.60 22.77
N ARG A 105 -27.39 0.57 22.62
CA ARG A 105 -27.25 -0.43 21.54
C ARG A 105 -27.42 0.19 20.15
N GLU A 106 -28.40 1.07 19.98
CA GLU A 106 -28.62 1.79 18.73
C GLU A 106 -27.47 2.75 18.41
N GLY A 107 -26.99 3.50 19.40
CA GLY A 107 -25.82 4.36 19.29
C GLY A 107 -24.57 3.59 18.85
N ARG A 108 -24.26 2.46 19.51
CA ARG A 108 -23.14 1.57 19.13
C ARG A 108 -23.24 1.10 17.68
N ARG A 109 -24.44 0.70 17.22
CA ARG A 109 -24.66 0.26 15.84
C ARG A 109 -24.43 1.41 14.85
N ASN A 110 -24.98 2.59 15.13
CA ASN A 110 -24.84 3.74 14.25
C ASN A 110 -23.39 4.22 14.16
N GLN A 111 -22.69 4.27 15.29
CA GLN A 111 -21.26 4.61 15.37
C GLN A 111 -20.41 3.62 14.56
N LEU A 112 -20.65 2.31 14.74
CA LEU A 112 -20.00 1.26 13.98
C LEU A 112 -20.21 1.43 12.47
N LEU A 113 -21.46 1.61 12.04
CA LEU A 113 -21.79 1.78 10.62
C LEU A 113 -21.12 3.02 10.03
N LYS A 114 -21.15 4.15 10.74
CA LYS A 114 -20.46 5.38 10.32
C LYS A 114 -18.96 5.16 10.14
N ASN A 115 -18.31 4.55 11.11
CA ASN A 115 -16.87 4.30 11.06
C ASN A 115 -16.49 3.29 9.97
N LEU A 116 -17.32 2.26 9.74
CA LEU A 116 -17.15 1.32 8.64
C LEU A 116 -17.32 1.99 7.28
N SER A 117 -18.34 2.84 7.11
CA SER A 117 -18.53 3.61 5.87
C SER A 117 -17.33 4.52 5.57
N LEU A 118 -16.80 5.22 6.58
CA LEU A 118 -15.59 6.05 6.44
C LEU A 118 -14.37 5.20 6.09
N SER A 119 -14.18 4.08 6.78
CA SER A 119 -13.07 3.15 6.53
C SER A 119 -13.15 2.52 5.14
N GLY A 120 -14.36 2.22 4.65
CA GLY A 120 -14.61 1.74 3.30
C GLY A 120 -14.28 2.77 2.23
N GLY A 121 -14.63 4.04 2.46
CA GLY A 121 -14.22 5.15 1.60
C GLY A 121 -12.69 5.30 1.52
N ALA A 122 -12.01 5.22 2.67
CA ALA A 122 -10.55 5.24 2.72
C ALA A 122 -9.93 4.01 2.05
N LEU A 123 -10.53 2.82 2.22
CA LEU A 123 -10.05 1.60 1.60
C LEU A 123 -10.12 1.68 0.07
N LEU A 124 -11.24 2.17 -0.48
CA LEU A 124 -11.37 2.44 -1.91
C LEU A 124 -10.31 3.44 -2.39
N ALA A 125 -10.04 4.48 -1.61
CA ALA A 125 -9.01 5.46 -1.94
C ALA A 125 -7.57 4.89 -1.86
N SER A 126 -7.34 3.82 -1.11
CA SER A 126 -6.03 3.14 -1.03
C SER A 126 -5.66 2.43 -2.34
N VAL A 127 -6.66 1.96 -3.08
CA VAL A 127 -6.50 1.28 -4.37
C VAL A 127 -6.74 2.20 -5.58
N ASP A 128 -7.22 3.44 -5.37
CA ASP A 128 -7.38 4.43 -6.45
C ASP A 128 -6.03 4.85 -7.03
N THR A 129 -5.74 4.36 -8.23
CA THR A 129 -4.52 4.69 -8.97
C THR A 129 -4.61 6.01 -9.71
N ALA A 130 -5.79 6.64 -9.78
CA ALA A 130 -6.05 7.88 -10.50
C ALA A 130 -5.53 7.87 -11.96
N GLY A 131 -5.51 6.69 -12.60
CA GLY A 131 -4.98 6.51 -13.97
C GLY A 131 -3.45 6.39 -14.05
N LYS A 132 -2.73 6.43 -12.94
CA LYS A 132 -1.28 6.24 -12.90
C LYS A 132 -0.95 4.75 -12.81
N PRO A 133 0.02 4.22 -13.58
CA PRO A 133 0.45 2.84 -13.45
C PRO A 133 0.97 2.56 -12.03
N GLY A 134 0.43 1.53 -11.39
CA GLY A 134 0.83 1.12 -10.04
C GLY A 134 2.24 0.52 -9.99
N LEU A 135 2.81 0.38 -8.78
CA LEU A 135 4.13 -0.26 -8.59
C LEU A 135 4.17 -1.69 -9.15
N ALA A 136 3.12 -2.49 -8.91
CA ALA A 136 3.02 -3.84 -9.47
C ALA A 136 3.00 -3.83 -11.00
N TRP A 137 2.28 -2.89 -11.62
CA TRP A 137 2.29 -2.71 -13.07
C TRP A 137 3.68 -2.33 -13.56
N ARG A 138 4.35 -1.38 -12.90
CA ARG A 138 5.71 -0.93 -13.27
C ARG A 138 6.73 -2.05 -13.13
N ALA A 139 6.66 -2.84 -12.05
CA ALA A 139 7.52 -3.99 -11.83
C ALA A 139 7.27 -5.09 -12.87
N GLY A 140 6.01 -5.36 -13.19
CA GLY A 140 5.63 -6.30 -14.25
C GLY A 140 6.11 -5.85 -15.63
N HIS A 141 6.01 -4.55 -15.94
CA HIS A 141 6.49 -3.98 -17.19
C HIS A 141 8.01 -4.08 -17.30
N LEU A 142 8.74 -3.71 -16.24
CA LEU A 142 10.20 -3.86 -16.18
C LEU A 142 10.63 -5.32 -16.34
N ALA A 143 9.95 -6.27 -15.69
CA ALA A 143 10.23 -7.70 -15.82
C ALA A 143 9.93 -8.21 -17.24
N ALA A 144 8.84 -7.74 -17.85
CA ALA A 144 8.49 -8.07 -19.23
C ALA A 144 9.53 -7.54 -20.22
N ASP A 145 9.98 -6.30 -20.04
CA ASP A 145 11.03 -5.67 -20.87
C ASP A 145 12.36 -6.42 -20.72
N ALA A 146 12.75 -6.76 -19.48
CA ALA A 146 13.94 -7.56 -19.23
C ALA A 146 13.88 -8.93 -19.92
N ARG A 147 12.74 -9.63 -19.83
CA ARG A 147 12.53 -10.91 -20.50
C ARG A 147 12.58 -10.78 -22.02
N ARG A 148 11.99 -9.72 -22.57
CA ARG A 148 11.99 -9.44 -24.01
C ARG A 148 13.41 -9.21 -24.52
N ASN A 149 14.19 -8.39 -23.82
CA ASN A 149 15.58 -8.12 -24.16
C ASN A 149 16.43 -9.39 -24.08
N ALA A 150 16.28 -10.19 -23.03
CA ALA A 150 16.98 -11.48 -22.91
C ALA A 150 16.63 -12.44 -24.06
N SER A 151 15.36 -12.49 -24.47
CA SER A 151 14.94 -13.34 -25.60
C SER A 151 15.51 -12.87 -26.95
N HIS A 152 15.61 -11.56 -27.16
CA HIS A 152 16.26 -10.98 -28.35
C HIS A 152 17.75 -11.31 -28.38
N LEU A 153 18.48 -11.13 -27.26
CA LEU A 153 19.89 -11.50 -27.19
C LEU A 153 20.11 -13.00 -27.47
N ALA A 154 19.27 -13.87 -26.90
CA ALA A 154 19.36 -15.31 -27.15
C ALA A 154 19.09 -15.67 -28.61
N ALA A 155 18.11 -15.01 -29.25
CA ALA A 155 17.81 -15.19 -30.67
C ALA A 155 18.97 -14.72 -31.57
N ASP A 156 19.55 -13.56 -31.27
CA ASP A 156 20.69 -13.01 -32.00
C ASP A 156 21.94 -13.89 -31.84
N ALA A 157 22.22 -14.35 -30.62
CA ALA A 157 23.29 -15.31 -30.36
C ALA A 157 23.10 -16.59 -31.18
N ARG A 158 21.93 -17.22 -31.13
CA ARG A 158 21.61 -18.41 -31.95
C ARG A 158 21.80 -18.16 -33.45
N LYS A 159 21.33 -17.03 -33.96
CA LYS A 159 21.47 -16.65 -35.38
C LYS A 159 22.94 -16.47 -35.78
N THR A 160 23.75 -15.81 -34.94
CA THR A 160 25.18 -15.65 -35.21
C THR A 160 25.93 -16.98 -35.16
N THR A 161 25.64 -17.84 -34.17
CA THR A 161 26.24 -19.17 -34.05
C THR A 161 25.90 -20.04 -35.25
N SER A 162 24.63 -20.11 -35.65
CA SER A 162 24.21 -20.85 -36.85
C SER A 162 24.92 -20.36 -38.11
N LYS A 163 25.06 -19.04 -38.29
CA LYS A 163 25.85 -18.48 -39.41
C LYS A 163 27.31 -18.90 -39.38
N LYS A 164 27.95 -18.93 -38.20
CA LYS A 164 29.33 -19.37 -38.05
C LYS A 164 29.48 -20.86 -38.33
N LEU A 165 28.57 -21.70 -37.82
CA LEU A 165 28.54 -23.13 -38.08
C LEU A 165 28.38 -23.43 -39.57
N ASN A 166 27.44 -22.77 -40.26
CA ASN A 166 27.27 -22.94 -41.70
C ASN A 166 28.50 -22.50 -42.51
N LYS A 167 29.24 -21.48 -42.05
CA LYS A 167 30.51 -21.08 -42.68
C LYS A 167 31.60 -22.12 -42.44
N ALA A 168 31.71 -22.65 -41.23
CA ALA A 168 32.66 -23.70 -40.89
C ALA A 168 32.40 -24.97 -41.70
N ASP A 169 31.13 -25.40 -41.78
CA ASP A 169 30.70 -26.56 -42.58
C ASP A 169 31.07 -26.40 -44.07
N LYS A 170 30.79 -25.23 -44.67
CA LYS A 170 31.21 -24.93 -46.05
C LYS A 170 32.73 -24.95 -46.23
N ALA A 171 33.49 -24.48 -45.24
CA ALA A 171 34.95 -24.51 -45.30
C ALA A 171 35.50 -25.93 -45.22
N VAL A 172 34.95 -26.76 -44.31
CA VAL A 172 35.29 -28.18 -44.20
C VAL A 172 34.97 -28.90 -45.50
N ARG A 173 33.78 -28.70 -46.06
CA ARG A 173 33.38 -29.34 -47.33
C ARG A 173 34.31 -28.97 -48.49
N ARG A 174 34.70 -27.71 -48.62
CA ARG A 174 35.69 -27.28 -49.62
C ARG A 174 37.06 -27.91 -49.40
N ALA A 175 37.51 -28.03 -48.14
CA ALA A 175 38.79 -28.66 -47.83
C ALA A 175 38.79 -30.16 -48.17
N VAL A 176 37.67 -30.85 -47.92
CA VAL A 176 37.47 -32.25 -48.33
C VAL A 176 37.50 -32.36 -49.85
N GLU A 177 36.73 -31.54 -50.57
CA GLU A 177 36.69 -31.52 -52.05
C GLU A 177 38.09 -31.31 -52.66
N HIS A 178 38.90 -30.40 -52.09
CA HIS A 178 40.29 -30.18 -52.50
C HIS A 178 41.23 -31.37 -52.20
N ALA A 179 41.03 -32.08 -51.09
CA ALA A 179 41.87 -33.21 -50.70
C ALA A 179 41.53 -34.51 -51.45
N THR A 180 40.28 -34.70 -51.87
CA THR A 180 39.83 -35.92 -52.55
C THR A 180 40.03 -35.90 -54.06
N GLY A 181 40.53 -34.81 -54.65
CA GLY A 181 40.97 -34.76 -56.05
C GLY A 181 39.90 -35.22 -57.05
N ALA A 182 38.90 -34.37 -57.28
CA ALA A 182 38.11 -34.38 -58.52
C ALA A 182 38.44 -33.13 -59.33
#